data_AF-A0A1S8CN96-F1
#
_entry.id   AF-A0A1S8CN96-F1
#
_cell.length_a   1.000
_cell.length_b   1.000
_cell.length_c   1.000
_cell.angle_alpha   90.00
_cell.angle_beta   90.00
_cell.angle_gamma   90.00
#
_symmetry.space_group_name_H-M   'P 1'
#
loop_
_entity.id
_entity.type
_entity.pdbx_description
1 polymer ?
#
loop_
_entity_poly.entity_id
_entity_poly.type
_entity_poly.pdbx_seq_one_letter_code
_entity_poly.pdbx_strand_id
1 'polypeptide(L)' 'MMTISAERQPVQHKALWRWLQSCLQRQQTRRALLLLSDDQLADIGLSRAQAKREGYKPFWRE' A
#
# COMPACT_ATOMS: atom_id res chain seq x y z
N MET A 1 -9.03 4.84 50.16
CA MET A 1 -9.45 5.27 48.81
C MET A 1 -8.21 5.66 48.02
N MET A 2 -7.66 4.74 47.21
CA MET A 2 -6.55 5.03 46.30
C MET A 2 -7.11 5.11 44.89
N THR A 3 -7.12 6.32 44.30
CA THR A 3 -7.53 6.56 42.93
C THR A 3 -6.39 6.17 41.99
N ILE A 4 -6.55 5.05 41.28
CA ILE A 4 -5.67 4.70 40.16
C ILE A 4 -6.04 5.63 38.99
N SER A 5 -5.31 6.73 38.84
CA SER A 5 -5.37 7.55 37.62
C SER A 5 -4.65 6.80 36.51
N ALA A 6 -5.43 6.07 35.71
CA ALA A 6 -4.95 5.45 34.48
C ALA A 6 -4.73 6.55 33.43
N GLU A 7 -3.51 7.10 33.38
CA GLU A 7 -3.09 7.91 32.24
C GLU A 7 -3.08 7.02 30.98
N ARG A 8 -4.15 7.09 30.19
CA ARG A 8 -4.17 6.54 28.84
C ARG A 8 -3.23 7.38 27.98
N GLN A 9 -1.97 6.99 27.88
CA GLN A 9 -1.07 7.57 26.90
C GLN A 9 -1.62 7.32 25.49
N PRO A 10 -1.78 8.35 24.64
CA PRO A 10 -2.22 8.16 23.28
C PRO A 10 -1.12 7.39 22.53
N VAL A 11 -1.46 6.19 22.07
CA VAL A 11 -0.55 5.33 21.32
C VAL A 11 -0.14 6.09 20.04
N GLN A 12 1.15 6.43 19.93
CA GLN A 12 1.66 7.24 18.80
C GLN A 12 1.76 6.39 17.53
N HIS A 13 0.63 6.18 16.85
CA HIS A 13 0.56 5.40 15.60
C HIS A 13 1.12 6.14 14.37
N LYS A 14 1.87 7.24 14.53
CA LYS A 14 2.36 8.05 13.39
C LYS A 14 3.18 7.23 12.40
N ALA A 15 4.03 6.32 12.88
CA ALA A 15 4.82 5.44 12.03
C ALA A 15 3.95 4.44 11.26
N LEU A 16 2.95 3.84 11.94
CA LEU A 16 1.99 2.94 11.32
C LEU A 16 1.15 3.66 10.25
N TRP A 17 0.69 4.88 10.52
CA TRP A 17 -0.03 5.70 9.55
C TRP A 17 0.79 6.03 8.30
N ARG A 18 2.06 6.44 8.48
CA ARG A 18 2.97 6.70 7.35
C ARG A 18 3.24 5.45 6.52
N TRP A 19 3.42 4.30 7.18
CA TRP A 19 3.59 3.02 6.51
C TRP A 19 2.33 2.62 5.72
N LEU A 20 1.16 2.68 6.36
CA LEU A 20 -0.13 2.41 5.70
C LEU A 20 -0.36 3.31 4.49
N GLN A 21 -0.08 4.61 4.61
CA GLN A 21 -0.22 5.55 3.51
C GLN A 21 0.72 5.20 2.34
N SER A 22 1.96 4.82 2.64
CA SER A 22 2.93 4.40 1.62
C SER A 22 2.49 3.11 0.91
N CYS A 23 2.01 2.13 1.68
CA CYS A 23 1.43 0.90 1.14
C CYS A 23 0.21 1.15 0.25
N LEU A 24 -0.70 2.03 0.68
CA LEU A 24 -1.88 2.40 -0.10
C LEU A 24 -1.49 3.09 -1.41
N GLN A 25 -0.54 4.03 -1.38
CA GLN A 25 -0.07 4.73 -2.57
C GLN A 25 0.54 3.74 -3.58
N ARG A 26 1.40 2.82 -3.13
CA ARG A 26 1.97 1.77 -3.99
C ARG A 26 0.90 0.86 -4.57
N GLN A 27 -0.10 0.49 -3.77
CA GLN A 27 -1.19 -0.35 -4.24
C GLN A 27 -1.96 0.33 -5.38
N GLN A 28 -2.26 1.64 -5.23
CA GLN A 28 -2.95 2.38 -6.29
C GLN A 28 -2.17 2.36 -7.61
N THR A 29 -0.85 2.57 -7.55
CA THR A 29 0.01 2.47 -8.74
C THR A 29 0.00 1.06 -9.34
N ARG A 30 0.02 0.02 -8.51
CA ARG A 30 -0.06 -1.38 -8.95
C ARG A 30 -1.39 -1.72 -9.61
N ARG A 31 -2.49 -1.20 -9.09
CA ARG A 31 -3.81 -1.33 -9.72
C ARG A 31 -3.88 -0.58 -11.05
N ALA A 32 -3.21 0.56 -11.17
CA ALA A 32 -3.14 1.28 -12.44
C ALA A 32 -2.51 0.41 -13.54
N LEU A 33 -1.49 -0.40 -13.24
CA LEU A 33 -0.92 -1.37 -14.20
C LEU A 33 -1.94 -2.39 -14.73
N LEU A 34 -2.96 -2.74 -13.93
CA LEU A 34 -4.03 -3.66 -14.36
C LEU A 34 -5.02 -2.98 -15.33
N LEU A 35 -5.13 -1.65 -15.28
CA LEU A 35 -6.03 -0.86 -16.10
C LEU A 35 -5.43 -0.47 -17.47
N LEU A 36 -4.10 -0.51 -17.60
CA LEU A 36 -3.41 -0.17 -18.86
C LEU A 36 -3.72 -1.20 -19.96
N SER A 37 -3.76 -0.76 -21.23
CA SER A 37 -3.83 -1.65 -22.39
C SER A 37 -2.51 -2.38 -22.64
N ASP A 38 -2.50 -3.42 -23.49
CA ASP A 38 -1.25 -4.16 -23.79
C ASP A 38 -0.22 -3.25 -24.47
N ASP A 39 -0.65 -2.33 -25.33
CA ASP A 39 0.23 -1.36 -26.00
C ASP A 39 0.84 -0.37 -24.99
N GLN A 40 0.06 0.11 -24.03
CA GLN A 40 0.56 0.99 -22.97
C GLN A 40 1.53 0.29 -22.02
N LEU A 41 1.29 -1.00 -21.76
CA LEU A 41 2.25 -1.82 -21.02
C LEU A 41 3.55 -2.01 -21.81
N ALA A 42 3.45 -2.23 -23.13
CA ALA A 42 4.61 -2.37 -24.00
C ALA A 42 5.45 -1.08 -24.06
N ASP A 43 4.81 0.09 -24.05
CA ASP A 43 5.50 1.40 -24.02
C ASP A 43 6.40 1.56 -22.78
N ILE A 44 5.97 1.02 -21.63
CA ILE A 44 6.76 0.99 -20.39
C ILE A 44 7.59 -0.30 -20.22
N GLY A 45 7.68 -1.14 -21.27
CA GLY A 45 8.48 -2.36 -21.28
C GLY A 45 7.94 -3.50 -20.39
N LEU A 46 6.65 -3.48 -20.05
CA LEU A 46 5.99 -4.52 -19.27
C LEU A 46 5.13 -5.43 -20.13
N SER A 47 5.12 -6.72 -19.80
CA SER A 47 4.12 -7.65 -20.33
C SER A 47 2.86 -7.66 -19.46
N ARG A 48 1.72 -8.08 -20.04
CA ARG A 48 0.48 -8.29 -19.28
C ARG A 48 0.66 -9.23 -18.09
N ALA A 49 1.50 -10.26 -18.22
CA ALA A 49 1.79 -11.20 -17.14
C ALA A 49 2.55 -10.51 -15.99
N GLN A 50 3.53 -9.66 -16.29
CA GLN A 50 4.25 -8.88 -15.28
C GLN A 50 3.33 -7.86 -14.61
N ALA A 51 2.49 -7.16 -15.37
CA ALA A 51 1.50 -6.22 -14.84
C ALA A 51 0.50 -6.92 -13.90
N LYS A 52 0.02 -8.12 -14.26
CA LYS A 52 -0.82 -8.95 -13.38
C LYS A 52 -0.07 -9.37 -12.12
N ARG A 53 1.16 -9.86 -12.25
CA ARG A 53 1.99 -10.28 -11.12
C ARG A 53 2.21 -9.15 -10.13
N GLU A 54 2.47 -7.94 -10.63
CA GLU A 54 2.68 -6.75 -9.80
C GLU A 54 1.35 -6.24 -9.22
N GLY A 55 0.29 -6.19 -10.02
CA GLY A 55 -1.05 -5.74 -9.64
C GLY A 55 -1.74 -6.59 -8.58
N TYR A 56 -1.47 -7.91 -8.57
CA TYR A 56 -2.00 -8.85 -7.58
C TYR A 56 -1.14 -8.98 -6.32
N LYS A 57 -0.03 -8.25 -6.21
CA LYS A 57 0.71 -8.23 -4.94
C LYS A 57 -0.17 -7.67 -3.82
N PRO A 58 -0.17 -8.30 -2.64
CA PRO A 58 -0.86 -7.75 -1.49
C PRO A 58 -0.34 -6.35 -1.13
N PHE A 59 -1.21 -5.50 -0.55
CA PHE A 59 -0.86 -4.10 -0.27
C PHE A 59 0.30 -3.93 0.71
N TRP A 60 0.57 -4.92 1.56
CA TRP A 60 1.64 -4.91 2.57
C TRP A 60 3.00 -5.41 2.04
N ARG A 61 3.05 -5.96 0.82
CA ARG A 61 4.27 -6.54 0.25
C ARG A 61 4.94 -5.54 -0.68
N GLU A 62 6.22 -5.30 -0.49
CA GLU A 62 7.06 -4.53 -1.43
C GLU A 62 7.41 -5.36 -2.68
#